data_AF-A0A8W8MHK3-F1
#
_entry.id   AF-A0A8W8MHK3-F1
#
_cell.length_a   1.000
_cell.length_b   1.000
_cell.length_c   1.000
_cell.angle_alpha   90.00
_cell.angle_beta   90.00
_cell.angle_gamma   90.00
#
_symmetry.space_group_name_H-M   'P 1'
#
loop_
_entity.id
_entity.type
_entity.pdbx_description
1 polymer ?
#
loop_
_entity_poly.entity_id
_entity_poly.type
_entity_poly.pdbx_seq_one_letter_code
_entity_poly.pdbx_strand_id
1 'polypeptide(L)'
;MHPLSIKRQSEEEVGRILDMVVPHIFGDHNLCSTSWCAYHRNPKSYSLCALVPPRATKTSTTWLLVKHQRSAEKLIAYGGTTSLASRVSAAVLQKNEGYTYISQVNENALLSPGVVSKLHGIRMDKKKLWNKKQQSSIAFKRRRLLLKKRKQKREYSLHLREGNTYGSNIETAAEVDIESIPGKLDPEKGECIMFDIETTGLSRDSDIVQLSAFDGIT
;
A
#
# COMPACT_ATOMS: atom_id res chain seq x y z
N MET A 1 -27.90 -21.25 5.30
CA MET A 1 -27.06 -20.42 4.40
C MET A 1 -27.84 -20.23 3.11
N HIS A 2 -28.34 -19.03 2.81
CA HIS A 2 -28.97 -18.76 1.52
C HIS A 2 -27.88 -18.53 0.47
N PRO A 3 -27.89 -19.24 -0.67
CA PRO A 3 -26.97 -18.96 -1.76
C PRO A 3 -27.30 -17.58 -2.34
N LEU A 4 -26.32 -16.68 -2.33
CA LEU A 4 -26.40 -15.41 -3.04
C LEU A 4 -26.40 -15.73 -4.53
N SER A 5 -27.59 -15.69 -5.14
CA SER A 5 -27.77 -15.78 -6.59
C SER A 5 -27.17 -14.52 -7.23
N ILE A 6 -25.94 -14.62 -7.71
CA ILE A 6 -25.30 -13.58 -8.52
C ILE A 6 -26.01 -13.60 -9.88
N LYS A 7 -26.96 -12.67 -10.08
CA LYS A 7 -27.55 -12.45 -11.41
C LYS A 7 -26.42 -12.06 -12.36
N ARG A 8 -26.11 -12.91 -13.34
CA ARG A 8 -25.23 -12.56 -14.46
C ARG A 8 -25.91 -11.41 -15.21
N GLN A 9 -25.32 -10.22 -15.17
CA GLN A 9 -25.71 -9.10 -16.03
C GLN A 9 -25.31 -9.42 -17.46
N SER A 10 -26.13 -9.04 -18.44
CA SER A 10 -25.79 -9.26 -19.85
C SER A 10 -24.63 -8.35 -20.26
N GLU A 11 -23.84 -8.73 -21.26
CA GLU A 11 -22.69 -7.95 -21.72
C GLU A 11 -23.08 -6.53 -22.14
N GLU A 12 -24.29 -6.36 -22.68
CA GLU A 12 -24.84 -5.07 -23.09
C GLU A 12 -25.24 -4.18 -21.90
N GLU A 13 -25.55 -4.77 -20.74
CA GLU A 13 -25.85 -4.02 -19.52
C GLU A 13 -24.55 -3.50 -18.89
N VAL A 14 -23.50 -4.32 -18.87
CA VAL A 14 -22.17 -3.93 -18.38
C VAL A 14 -21.56 -2.83 -19.26
N GLY A 15 -21.65 -2.96 -20.59
CA GLY A 15 -21.19 -1.94 -21.53
C GLY A 15 -21.85 -0.58 -21.28
N ARG A 16 -23.18 -0.57 -21.15
CA ARG A 16 -23.94 0.66 -20.85
C ARG A 16 -23.56 1.29 -19.51
N ILE A 17 -23.25 0.50 -18.49
CA ILE A 17 -22.79 1.03 -17.20
C ILE A 17 -21.42 1.69 -17.36
N LEU A 18 -20.49 1.07 -18.09
CA LEU A 18 -19.14 1.62 -18.30
C LEU A 18 -19.17 2.95 -19.06
N ASP A 19 -20.02 3.07 -20.08
CA ASP A 19 -20.20 4.31 -20.84
C ASP A 19 -20.73 5.47 -19.97
N MET A 20 -21.50 5.17 -18.92
CA MET A 20 -22.00 6.17 -17.97
C MET A 20 -21.01 6.53 -16.87
N VAL A 21 -20.11 5.60 -16.50
CA VAL A 21 -19.15 5.79 -15.39
C VAL A 21 -18.12 6.86 -15.72
N VAL A 22 -17.57 6.85 -16.95
CA VAL A 22 -16.50 7.78 -17.33
C VAL A 22 -16.98 9.24 -17.28
N PRO A 23 -18.08 9.65 -17.95
CA PRO A 23 -18.60 11.02 -17.87
C PRO A 23 -18.98 11.43 -16.44
N HIS A 24 -19.56 10.51 -15.66
CA HIS A 24 -19.96 10.78 -14.27
C HIS A 24 -18.79 11.16 -13.37
N ILE A 25 -17.64 10.49 -13.50
CA ILE A 25 -16.44 10.78 -12.70
C ILE A 25 -15.93 12.21 -12.97
N PHE A 26 -16.14 12.72 -14.18
CA PHE A 26 -15.77 14.08 -14.58
C PHE A 26 -16.87 15.12 -14.37
N GLY A 27 -17.98 14.75 -13.71
CA GLY A 27 -19.08 15.64 -13.36
C GLY A 27 -20.12 15.85 -14.45
N ASP A 28 -20.07 15.08 -15.54
CA ASP A 28 -21.16 15.04 -16.52
C ASP A 28 -22.18 13.97 -16.12
N HIS A 29 -23.36 14.43 -15.73
CA HIS A 29 -24.45 13.58 -15.26
C HIS A 29 -25.54 13.35 -16.31
N ASN A 30 -25.36 13.78 -17.55
CA ASN A 30 -26.40 13.71 -18.59
C ASN A 30 -26.82 12.27 -18.92
N LEU A 31 -25.88 11.33 -18.88
CA LEU A 31 -26.13 9.91 -19.17
C LEU A 31 -26.45 9.08 -17.91
N CYS A 32 -26.48 9.71 -16.74
CA CYS A 32 -26.69 9.02 -15.47
C CYS A 32 -28.17 8.73 -15.20
N SER A 33 -28.46 7.61 -14.54
CA SER A 33 -29.81 7.33 -14.02
C SER A 33 -29.91 7.59 -12.51
N THR A 34 -31.13 7.82 -12.02
CA THR A 34 -31.43 8.09 -10.60
C THR A 34 -31.12 6.91 -9.67
N SER A 35 -31.05 5.69 -10.19
CA SER A 35 -30.76 4.49 -9.39
C SER A 35 -29.33 4.46 -8.86
N TRP A 36 -28.38 5.10 -9.55
CA TRP A 36 -26.97 5.09 -9.16
C TRP A 36 -26.41 6.49 -8.89
N CYS A 37 -26.83 7.51 -9.64
CA CYS A 37 -26.30 8.86 -9.51
C CYS A 37 -26.95 9.64 -8.37
N ALA A 38 -26.15 10.08 -7.40
CA ALA A 38 -26.62 10.88 -6.27
C ALA A 38 -26.95 12.33 -6.67
N TYR A 39 -26.34 12.86 -7.74
CA TYR A 39 -26.64 14.20 -8.26
C TYR A 39 -28.10 14.32 -8.71
N HIS A 40 -28.61 13.37 -9.50
CA HIS A 40 -30.02 13.37 -9.92
C HIS A 40 -31.00 13.12 -8.77
N ARG A 41 -30.55 12.46 -7.69
CA ARG A 41 -31.38 12.27 -6.48
C ARG A 41 -31.49 13.56 -5.66
N ASN A 42 -30.40 14.30 -5.50
CA ASN A 42 -30.43 15.61 -4.84
C ASN A 42 -29.26 16.49 -5.33
N PRO A 43 -29.50 17.37 -6.32
CA PRO A 43 -28.44 18.21 -6.90
C PRO A 43 -27.84 19.18 -5.88
N LYS A 44 -28.63 19.63 -4.91
CA LYS A 44 -28.23 20.66 -3.94
C LYS A 44 -27.29 20.14 -2.85
N SER A 45 -27.35 18.85 -2.53
CA SER A 45 -26.46 18.22 -1.55
C SER A 45 -25.30 17.45 -2.19
N TYR A 46 -25.33 17.28 -3.52
CA TYR A 46 -24.28 16.56 -4.22
C TYR A 46 -23.01 17.41 -4.30
N SER A 47 -21.97 16.94 -3.62
CA SER A 47 -20.62 17.46 -3.76
C SER A 47 -19.77 16.35 -4.36
N LEU A 48 -19.04 16.67 -5.43
CA LEU A 48 -18.03 15.74 -5.96
C LEU A 48 -17.00 15.50 -4.85
N CYS A 49 -16.78 14.23 -4.50
CA CYS A 49 -15.89 13.87 -3.40
C CYS A 49 -14.44 14.27 -3.74
N ALA A 50 -14.01 15.38 -3.15
CA ALA A 50 -12.64 15.86 -2.94
C ALA A 50 -11.85 16.44 -4.14
N LEU A 51 -11.86 17.78 -4.23
CA LEU A 51 -10.62 18.58 -4.25
C LEU A 51 -10.83 19.84 -3.37
N VAL A 52 -10.55 19.70 -2.07
CA VAL A 52 -10.27 20.75 -1.04
C VAL A 52 -11.42 21.74 -0.71
N PRO A 53 -11.73 22.00 0.59
CA PRO A 53 -12.70 23.04 0.96
C PRO A 53 -12.08 24.45 0.81
N PRO A 54 -12.85 25.48 0.41
CA PRO A 54 -12.33 26.83 0.28
C PRO A 54 -12.31 27.52 1.65
N ARG A 55 -11.15 28.02 2.08
CA ARG A 55 -11.10 29.12 3.05
C ARG A 55 -10.66 30.40 2.33
N ALA A 56 -11.66 31.26 2.11
CA ALA A 56 -11.65 32.71 1.97
C ALA A 56 -10.35 33.40 1.50
N THR A 57 -10.39 34.10 0.36
CA THR A 57 -10.64 35.56 0.31
C THR A 57 -10.49 36.11 -1.12
N LYS A 58 -11.48 36.95 -1.47
CA LYS A 58 -11.40 38.20 -2.24
C LYS A 58 -11.03 38.21 -3.74
N THR A 59 -11.89 38.96 -4.44
CA THR A 59 -11.68 39.73 -5.69
C THR A 59 -11.43 38.95 -6.99
N SER A 60 -12.49 38.99 -7.80
CA SER A 60 -12.57 39.22 -9.25
C SER A 60 -11.30 39.05 -10.10
N THR A 61 -11.52 38.35 -11.23
CA THR A 61 -10.78 38.47 -12.51
C THR A 61 -9.42 37.80 -12.69
N THR A 62 -9.24 36.56 -12.21
CA THR A 62 -8.10 35.72 -12.68
C THR A 62 -8.46 34.25 -12.97
N TRP A 63 -9.70 34.00 -13.39
CA TRP A 63 -10.20 32.62 -13.63
C TRP A 63 -10.02 32.10 -15.06
N LEU A 64 -9.58 32.92 -16.04
CA LEU A 64 -9.59 32.51 -17.45
C LEU A 64 -8.26 31.98 -18.01
N LEU A 65 -7.16 31.98 -17.26
CA LEU A 65 -5.85 31.51 -17.77
C LEU A 65 -5.38 30.14 -17.26
N VAL A 66 -6.17 29.41 -16.47
CA VAL A 66 -5.73 28.13 -15.86
C VAL A 66 -6.22 26.87 -16.61
N LYS A 67 -7.05 27.01 -17.65
CA LYS A 67 -7.68 25.85 -18.32
C LYS A 67 -6.78 25.08 -19.32
N HIS A 68 -5.64 25.61 -19.75
CA HIS A 68 -4.79 24.96 -20.77
C HIS A 68 -3.54 24.22 -20.25
N GLN A 69 -3.35 24.09 -18.93
CA GLN A 69 -2.12 23.49 -18.36
C GLN A 69 -2.39 22.43 -17.29
N ARG A 70 -3.46 21.62 -17.38
CA ARG A 70 -3.81 20.67 -16.31
C ARG A 70 -3.78 19.19 -16.68
N SER A 71 -3.51 18.86 -17.94
CA SER A 71 -3.39 17.46 -18.40
C SER A 71 -1.97 16.87 -18.25
N ALA A 72 -0.99 17.65 -17.80
CA ALA A 72 0.41 17.20 -17.65
C ALA A 72 0.89 17.06 -16.20
N GLU A 73 0.08 17.39 -15.19
CA GLU A 73 0.54 17.46 -13.78
C GLU A 73 0.01 16.31 -12.89
N LYS A 74 -0.14 15.08 -13.41
CA LYS A 74 -0.31 13.90 -12.52
C LYS A 74 1.00 13.46 -11.84
N LEU A 75 2.07 14.24 -12.01
CA LEU A 75 3.38 14.07 -11.40
C LEU A 75 3.82 15.38 -10.72
N ILE A 76 3.01 16.00 -9.86
CA ILE A 76 3.50 17.10 -9.01
C ILE A 76 4.51 16.49 -8.05
N ALA A 77 5.79 16.60 -8.39
CA ALA A 77 6.89 16.24 -7.53
C ALA A 77 6.78 17.04 -6.22
N TYR A 78 6.32 16.40 -5.15
CA TYR A 78 6.30 17.03 -3.82
C TYR A 78 7.70 17.39 -3.32
N GLY A 79 8.75 16.82 -3.93
CA GLY A 79 10.16 17.08 -3.70
C GLY A 79 10.55 18.52 -4.04
N GLY A 80 10.40 19.43 -3.09
CA GLY A 80 10.74 20.85 -3.24
C GLY A 80 9.63 21.81 -2.78
N THR A 81 8.44 21.30 -2.48
CA THR A 81 7.33 22.14 -2.00
C THR A 81 7.52 22.53 -0.53
N THR A 82 7.00 23.71 -0.16
CA THR A 82 6.91 24.15 1.25
C THR A 82 6.12 23.16 2.11
N SER A 83 5.10 22.52 1.52
CA SER A 83 4.33 21.44 2.16
C SER A 83 5.19 20.23 2.54
N LEU A 84 6.12 19.81 1.68
CA LEU A 84 7.06 18.75 2.03
C LEU A 84 7.98 19.20 3.16
N ALA A 85 8.55 20.41 3.07
CA ALA A 85 9.42 20.95 4.11
C ALA A 85 8.72 20.96 5.48
N SER A 86 7.47 21.43 5.56
CA SER A 86 6.69 21.42 6.80
C SER A 86 6.43 20.02 7.34
N ARG A 87 6.09 19.04 6.48
CA ARG A 87 5.87 17.65 6.90
C ARG A 87 7.14 16.98 7.38
N VAL A 88 8.26 17.21 6.70
CA VAL A 88 9.57 16.68 7.09
C VAL A 88 10.00 17.29 8.43
N SER A 89 9.94 18.61 8.57
CA SER A 89 10.24 19.29 9.83
C SER A 89 9.35 18.81 10.98
N ALA A 90 8.03 18.68 10.76
CA ALA A 90 7.10 18.12 11.73
C ALA A 90 7.47 16.69 12.14
N ALA A 91 7.86 15.83 11.19
CA ALA A 91 8.28 14.46 11.47
C ALA A 91 9.57 14.41 12.30
N VAL A 92 10.55 15.27 11.99
CA VAL A 92 11.80 15.41 12.75
C VAL A 92 11.52 15.88 14.17
N LEU A 93 10.74 16.95 14.34
CA LEU A 93 10.37 17.47 15.66
C LEU A 93 9.59 16.43 16.48
N GLN A 94 8.60 15.76 15.87
CA GLN A 94 7.84 14.70 16.55
C GLN A 94 8.72 13.51 16.97
N LYS A 95 9.79 13.22 16.22
CA LYS A 95 10.74 12.16 16.55
C LYS A 95 11.60 12.57 17.75
N ASN A 96 12.13 13.78 17.72
CA ASN A 96 13.10 14.31 18.69
C ASN A 96 12.43 14.75 20.00
N GLU A 97 11.38 15.58 19.90
CA GLU A 97 10.72 16.22 21.05
C GLU A 97 9.42 15.51 21.46
N GLY A 98 8.83 14.71 20.57
CA GLY A 98 7.54 14.05 20.82
C GLY A 98 6.35 14.83 20.26
N TYR A 99 5.12 14.39 20.55
CA TYR A 99 3.90 15.03 20.02
C TYR A 99 3.60 16.38 20.66
N THR A 100 4.24 16.73 21.78
CA THR A 100 4.14 18.04 22.42
C THR A 100 4.87 19.15 21.67
N TYR A 101 5.69 18.85 20.64
CA TYR A 101 6.43 19.85 19.85
C TYR A 101 5.54 20.98 19.30
N ILE A 102 4.30 20.68 18.92
CA ILE A 102 3.34 21.69 18.41
C ILE A 102 3.08 22.78 19.46
N SER A 103 3.07 22.41 20.75
CA SER A 103 2.88 23.39 21.82
C SER A 103 4.07 24.33 21.92
N GLN A 104 5.30 23.79 21.80
CA GLN A 104 6.55 24.57 21.82
C GLN A 104 6.67 25.48 20.59
N VAL A 105 6.33 24.97 19.40
CA VAL A 105 6.32 25.77 18.16
C VAL A 105 5.30 26.92 18.26
N ASN A 106 4.12 26.67 18.84
CA ASN A 106 3.13 27.73 19.05
C ASN A 106 3.65 28.77 20.05
N GLU A 107 4.24 28.36 21.18
CA GLU A 107 4.85 29.28 22.15
C GLU A 107 5.93 30.15 21.51
N ASN A 108 6.83 29.55 20.72
CA ASN A 108 7.89 30.25 20.00
C ASN A 108 7.36 31.19 18.92
N ALA A 109 6.21 30.86 18.31
CA ALA A 109 5.51 31.71 17.36
C ALA A 109 4.62 32.78 18.04
N LEU A 110 4.67 32.91 19.38
CA LEU A 110 3.83 33.79 20.19
C LEU A 110 2.32 33.52 19.99
N LEU A 111 1.98 32.28 19.68
CA LEU A 111 0.62 31.76 19.57
C LEU A 111 0.25 30.96 20.81
N SER A 112 -1.05 30.95 21.14
CA SER A 112 -1.52 30.08 22.21
C SER A 112 -1.39 28.60 21.80
N PRO A 113 -0.77 27.74 22.63
CA PRO A 113 -0.70 26.30 22.38
C PRO A 113 -2.07 25.62 22.28
N GLY A 114 -3.07 26.17 22.98
CA GLY A 114 -4.38 25.56 23.14
C GLY A 114 -4.35 24.40 24.15
N VAL A 115 -5.25 24.45 25.13
CA VAL A 115 -5.36 23.41 26.19
C VAL A 115 -5.61 22.02 25.58
N VAL A 116 -6.50 21.94 24.57
CA VAL A 116 -6.86 20.68 23.91
C VAL A 116 -5.67 20.06 23.18
N SER A 117 -4.93 20.86 22.41
CA SER A 117 -3.76 20.41 21.65
C SER A 117 -2.66 19.91 22.58
N LYS A 118 -2.40 20.61 23.69
CA LYS A 118 -1.44 20.21 24.72
C LYS A 118 -1.81 18.87 25.36
N LEU A 119 -3.07 18.72 25.77
CA LEU A 119 -3.56 17.45 26.34
C LEU A 119 -3.51 16.30 25.32
N HIS A 120 -3.82 16.57 24.05
CA HIS A 120 -3.70 15.59 22.98
C HIS A 120 -2.25 15.14 22.80
N GLY A 121 -1.28 16.07 22.74
CA GLY A 121 0.14 15.76 22.64
C GLY A 121 0.62 14.85 23.76
N ILE A 122 0.31 15.21 25.02
CA ILE A 122 0.65 14.40 26.20
C ILE A 122 0.07 12.98 26.10
N ARG A 123 -1.20 12.84 25.68
CA ARG A 123 -1.83 11.53 25.50
C ARG A 123 -1.11 10.69 24.44
N MET A 124 -0.75 11.32 23.32
CA MET A 124 -0.05 10.64 22.23
C MET A 124 1.37 10.21 22.63
N ASP A 125 2.08 11.02 23.40
CA ASP A 125 3.40 10.64 23.94
C ASP A 125 3.32 9.48 24.93
N LYS A 126 2.31 9.46 25.82
CA LYS A 126 2.04 8.29 26.68
C LYS A 126 1.77 7.02 25.86
N LYS A 127 0.98 7.13 24.79
CA LYS A 127 0.70 6.01 23.87
C LYS A 127 1.96 5.54 23.13
N LYS A 128 2.82 6.47 22.69
CA LYS A 128 4.11 6.19 22.05
C LYS A 128 5.02 5.39 22.99
N LEU A 129 5.12 5.80 24.26
CA LEU A 129 5.91 5.09 25.28
C LEU A 129 5.36 3.70 25.57
N TRP A 130 4.04 3.57 25.72
CA TRP A 130 3.39 2.26 25.90
C TRP A 130 3.67 1.33 24.72
N ASN A 131 3.49 1.83 23.48
CA ASN A 131 3.81 1.08 22.26
C ASN A 131 5.28 0.66 22.22
N LYS A 132 6.22 1.55 22.57
CA LYS A 132 7.66 1.25 22.60
C LYS A 132 7.94 0.09 23.56
N LYS A 133 7.38 0.13 24.78
CA LYS A 133 7.52 -0.94 25.79
C LYS A 133 6.96 -2.27 25.30
N GLN A 134 5.77 -2.24 24.68
CA GLN A 134 5.15 -3.44 24.12
C GLN A 134 5.97 -4.02 22.96
N GLN A 135 6.43 -3.18 22.05
CA GLN A 135 7.19 -3.59 20.87
C GLN A 135 8.58 -4.13 21.20
N SER A 136 9.20 -3.65 22.29
CA SER A 136 10.48 -4.19 22.76
C SER A 136 10.36 -5.57 23.39
N SER A 137 9.15 -5.99 23.81
CA SER A 137 8.96 -7.27 24.49
C SER A 137 9.28 -8.47 23.59
N ILE A 138 9.81 -9.53 24.19
CA ILE A 138 10.14 -10.78 23.50
C ILE A 138 8.87 -11.42 22.90
N ALA A 139 7.76 -11.39 23.64
CA ALA A 139 6.48 -11.92 23.18
C ALA A 139 6.00 -11.21 21.90
N PHE A 140 6.10 -9.87 21.85
CA PHE A 140 5.76 -9.10 20.65
C PHE A 140 6.67 -9.44 19.47
N LYS A 141 7.99 -9.51 19.68
CA LYS A 141 8.96 -9.88 18.63
C LYS A 141 8.70 -11.29 18.08
N ARG A 142 8.47 -12.28 18.96
CA ARG A 142 8.11 -13.66 18.56
C ARG A 142 6.81 -13.68 17.75
N ARG A 143 5.77 -12.98 18.21
CA ARG A 143 4.50 -12.87 17.47
C ARG A 143 4.70 -12.23 16.09
N ARG A 144 5.52 -11.18 15.99
CA ARG A 144 5.85 -10.51 14.72
C ARG A 144 6.50 -11.48 13.73
N LEU A 145 7.48 -12.28 14.16
CA LEU A 145 8.14 -13.27 13.32
C LEU A 145 7.19 -14.37 12.86
N LEU A 146 6.32 -14.85 13.76
CA LEU A 146 5.30 -15.84 13.43
C LEU A 146 4.31 -15.31 12.38
N LEU A 147 3.85 -14.06 12.52
CA LEU A 147 2.99 -13.42 11.53
C LEU A 147 3.71 -13.23 10.18
N LYS A 148 5.00 -12.88 10.19
CA LYS A 148 5.82 -12.79 8.97
C LYS A 148 5.88 -14.14 8.25
N LYS A 149 6.16 -15.24 8.96
CA LYS A 149 6.16 -16.61 8.39
C LYS A 149 4.79 -17.00 7.82
N ARG A 150 3.70 -16.68 8.53
CA ARG A 150 2.34 -16.95 8.04
C ARG A 150 2.01 -16.16 6.78
N LYS A 151 2.38 -14.88 6.72
CA LYS A 151 2.18 -14.03 5.54
C LYS A 151 2.95 -14.60 4.34
N GLN A 152 4.22 -14.97 4.53
CA GLN A 152 5.05 -15.56 3.48
C GLN A 152 4.45 -16.86 2.93
N LYS A 153 3.99 -17.77 3.80
CA LYS A 153 3.32 -19.01 3.35
C LYS A 153 2.07 -18.74 2.52
N ARG A 154 1.27 -17.73 2.91
CA ARG A 154 0.09 -17.32 2.17
C ARG A 154 0.46 -16.74 0.81
N GLU A 155 1.45 -15.85 0.76
CA GLU A 155 1.93 -15.26 -0.49
C GLU A 155 2.50 -16.33 -1.42
N TYR A 156 3.30 -17.27 -0.91
CA TYR A 156 3.81 -18.40 -1.69
C TYR A 156 2.70 -19.26 -2.27
N SER A 157 1.67 -19.58 -1.48
CA SER A 157 0.50 -20.33 -1.97
C SER A 157 -0.30 -19.57 -3.03
N LEU A 158 -0.35 -18.23 -2.95
CA LEU A 158 -1.00 -17.41 -3.97
C LEU A 158 -0.16 -17.38 -5.25
N HIS A 159 1.15 -17.17 -5.14
CA HIS A 159 2.08 -17.25 -6.28
C HIS A 159 2.02 -18.60 -6.99
N LEU A 160 1.99 -19.72 -6.26
CA LEU A 160 1.82 -21.05 -6.87
C LEU A 160 0.47 -21.20 -7.59
N ARG A 161 -0.60 -20.59 -7.06
CA ARG A 161 -1.93 -20.64 -7.68
C ARG A 161 -2.01 -19.76 -8.93
N GLU A 162 -1.34 -18.62 -8.92
CA GLU A 162 -1.32 -17.64 -10.01
C GLU A 162 -0.31 -18.00 -11.11
N GLY A 163 0.71 -18.81 -10.80
CA GLY A 163 1.81 -19.14 -11.70
C GLY A 163 2.82 -18.00 -11.85
N ASN A 164 3.88 -18.22 -12.62
CA ASN A 164 4.86 -17.19 -12.93
C ASN A 164 4.26 -16.20 -13.95
N THR A 165 3.59 -15.14 -13.48
CA THR A 165 2.89 -14.17 -14.36
C THR A 165 3.75 -12.96 -14.77
N TYR A 166 4.83 -12.62 -14.02
CA TYR A 166 5.59 -11.37 -14.22
C TYR A 166 7.11 -11.53 -14.05
N GLY A 167 7.72 -12.42 -14.82
CA GLY A 167 9.17 -12.58 -14.94
C GLY A 167 9.68 -12.11 -16.31
N SER A 168 10.87 -11.51 -16.34
CA SER A 168 11.58 -11.19 -17.59
C SER A 168 11.87 -12.49 -18.38
N ASN A 169 11.57 -12.48 -19.69
CA ASN A 169 11.76 -13.60 -20.63
C ASN A 169 10.78 -14.81 -20.53
N ILE A 170 9.61 -14.66 -19.90
CA ILE A 170 8.59 -15.72 -19.86
C ILE A 170 8.06 -16.13 -21.24
N GLU A 171 7.97 -15.21 -22.20
CA GLU A 171 7.50 -15.51 -23.55
C GLU A 171 8.56 -16.23 -24.42
N THR A 172 9.84 -16.17 -24.05
CA THR A 172 10.95 -16.67 -24.87
C THR A 172 11.49 -18.03 -24.45
N ALA A 173 10.99 -18.62 -23.37
CA ALA A 173 11.30 -20.01 -23.02
C ALA A 173 10.48 -20.94 -23.92
N ALA A 174 11.04 -21.24 -25.09
CA ALA A 174 10.52 -22.24 -25.99
C ALA A 174 10.49 -23.62 -25.32
N GLU A 175 9.38 -24.33 -25.55
CA GLU A 175 9.07 -25.72 -25.19
C GLU A 175 9.06 -26.05 -23.68
N VAL A 176 7.93 -25.73 -23.04
CA VAL A 176 7.46 -26.51 -21.90
C VAL A 176 6.38 -27.44 -22.41
N ASP A 177 6.69 -28.73 -22.50
CA ASP A 177 5.70 -29.78 -22.69
C ASP A 177 4.78 -29.79 -21.45
N ILE A 178 3.52 -29.38 -21.64
CA ILE A 178 2.52 -29.13 -20.57
C ILE A 178 1.94 -30.46 -20.06
N GLU A 179 2.32 -31.62 -20.61
CA GLU A 179 1.62 -32.88 -20.36
C GLU A 179 1.81 -33.47 -18.95
N SER A 180 2.81 -33.03 -18.17
CA SER A 180 3.05 -33.61 -16.84
C SER A 180 3.47 -32.56 -15.80
N ILE A 181 2.62 -32.40 -14.78
CA ILE A 181 3.02 -31.80 -13.49
C ILE A 181 4.14 -32.70 -12.93
N PRO A 182 5.33 -32.17 -12.59
CA PRO A 182 6.35 -32.95 -11.91
C PRO A 182 5.76 -33.57 -10.65
N GLY A 183 5.74 -34.90 -10.61
CA GLY A 183 5.27 -35.64 -9.45
C GLY A 183 6.00 -35.18 -8.21
N LYS A 184 5.30 -35.17 -7.07
CA LYS A 184 5.93 -34.92 -5.78
C LYS A 184 7.06 -35.94 -5.63
N LEU A 185 8.30 -35.47 -5.57
CA LEU A 185 9.46 -36.32 -5.27
C LEU A 185 9.17 -36.97 -3.91
N ASP A 186 8.85 -38.27 -3.91
CA ASP A 186 8.80 -39.05 -2.69
C ASP A 186 10.25 -39.25 -2.25
N PRO A 187 10.69 -38.64 -1.13
CA PRO A 187 12.07 -38.76 -0.65
C PRO A 187 12.45 -40.19 -0.27
N GLU A 188 11.47 -41.10 -0.20
CA GLU A 188 11.62 -42.52 0.10
C GLU A 188 11.90 -43.38 -1.16
N LYS A 189 11.72 -42.83 -2.37
CA LYS A 189 11.84 -43.58 -3.64
C LYS A 189 13.02 -43.15 -4.52
N GLY A 190 13.67 -42.04 -4.21
CA GLY A 190 14.83 -41.54 -4.95
C GLY A 190 16.10 -41.62 -4.11
N GLU A 191 17.22 -41.91 -4.76
CA GLU A 191 18.55 -41.74 -4.16
C GLU A 191 18.78 -40.24 -3.93
N CYS A 192 18.72 -39.80 -2.68
CA CYS A 192 18.81 -38.39 -2.31
C CYS A 192 20.14 -38.15 -1.61
N ILE A 193 20.99 -37.31 -2.21
CA ILE A 193 22.23 -36.86 -1.58
C ILE A 193 21.98 -35.46 -1.01
N MET A 194 22.08 -35.35 0.30
CA MET A 194 22.05 -34.07 1.01
C MET A 194 23.47 -33.53 1.09
N PHE A 195 23.70 -32.29 0.67
CA PHE A 195 24.99 -31.63 0.87
C PHE A 195 24.82 -30.28 1.56
N ASP A 196 25.83 -29.90 2.32
CA ASP A 196 25.93 -28.62 2.99
C ASP A 196 27.29 -27.99 2.69
N ILE A 197 27.31 -26.66 2.57
CA ILE A 197 28.52 -25.90 2.23
C ILE A 197 28.74 -24.78 3.23
N GLU A 198 29.98 -24.66 3.70
CA GLU A 198 30.42 -23.52 4.51
C GLU A 198 31.30 -22.62 3.66
N THR A 199 31.03 -21.32 3.75
CA THR A 199 31.72 -20.29 2.95
C THR A 199 32.36 -19.27 3.89
N THR A 200 33.38 -18.57 3.39
CA THR A 200 34.04 -17.47 4.13
C THR A 200 33.12 -16.27 4.37
N GLY A 201 31.99 -16.17 3.66
CA GLY A 201 31.05 -15.07 3.76
C GLY A 201 29.84 -15.20 2.85
N LEU A 202 28.99 -14.17 2.82
CA LEU A 202 27.72 -14.15 2.06
C LEU A 202 27.85 -13.60 0.64
N SER A 203 29.06 -13.27 0.19
CA SER A 203 29.29 -12.73 -1.16
C SER A 203 29.25 -13.85 -2.20
N ARG A 204 28.98 -13.51 -3.47
CA ARG A 204 29.11 -14.45 -4.59
C ARG A 204 30.56 -14.81 -4.89
N ASP A 205 31.50 -13.98 -4.44
CA ASP A 205 32.94 -14.17 -4.58
C ASP A 205 33.57 -14.76 -3.30
N SER A 206 32.74 -15.25 -2.35
CA SER A 206 33.25 -15.88 -1.13
C SER A 206 33.72 -17.31 -1.39
N ASP A 207 34.92 -17.62 -0.92
CA ASP A 207 35.51 -18.97 -1.05
C ASP A 207 34.71 -20.01 -0.24
N ILE A 208 34.61 -21.23 -0.79
CA ILE A 208 34.07 -22.40 -0.10
C ILE A 208 35.18 -23.00 0.77
N VAL A 209 34.93 -23.13 2.07
CA VAL A 209 35.91 -23.67 3.03
C VAL A 209 35.61 -25.10 3.44
N GLN A 210 34.34 -25.52 3.37
CA GLN A 210 33.94 -26.89 3.70
C GLN A 210 32.79 -27.34 2.82
N LEU A 211 32.80 -28.63 2.47
CA LEU A 211 31.70 -29.33 1.83
C LEU A 211 31.44 -30.61 2.61
N SER A 212 30.19 -30.85 2.98
CA SER A 212 29.74 -32.11 3.57
C SER A 212 28.64 -32.70 2.71
N ALA A 213 28.61 -34.03 2.61
CA ALA A 213 27.59 -34.76 1.87
C ALA A 213 27.15 -35.99 2.67
N PHE A 214 25.89 -36.36 2.53
CA PHE A 214 25.27 -37.52 3.15
C PHE A 214 24.33 -38.17 2.14
N ASP A 215 24.56 -39.44 1.85
CA ASP A 215 23.86 -40.26 0.86
C ASP A 215 22.78 -41.16 1.47
N GLY A 216 22.60 -41.13 2.79
CA GLY A 216 21.54 -41.88 3.47
C GLY A 216 21.80 -43.38 3.63
N ILE A 217 22.98 -43.88 3.24
CA ILE A 217 23.35 -45.29 3.36
C ILE A 217 24.30 -45.47 4.54
N THR A 218 23.82 -46.08 5.63
CA THR A 218 24.64 -46.59 6.74
C THR A 218 24.30 -48.03 7.04
#